data_AF-A0A820IKW2-F1
#
_entry.id   AF-A0A820IKW2-F1
#
_cell.length_a   1.000
_cell.length_b   1.000
_cell.length_c   1.000
_cell.angle_alpha   90.00
_cell.angle_beta   90.00
_cell.angle_gamma   90.00
#
_symmetry.space_group_name_H-M   'P 1'
#
loop_
_entity.id
_entity.type
_entity.pdbx_description
1 polymer ?
#
loop_
_entity_poly.entity_id
_entity_poly.type
_entity_poly.pdbx_seq_one_letter_code
_entity_poly.pdbx_strand_id
1 'polypeptide(L)'
;LTNFLLSGICVLLELGNLPNECTININEYGDENSLNTSDIDMSSSSTATPTAAAAAAANNRLFSHMIISHNQELMIHALAFGSNNPMSKIGPCYIVNDEKDNISINDLEELMDEIDDDMLEKDLRVESFINIIRTTTLYPLDTMPSGKIPIEDSLRLLERHTRRCPVLINETILFNMPAPINQLTSLILREKLSDDDIGKCVLALKHIDKMEKNGDVLPVPNNFQYTTKIITAKAK
;
A
#
# COMPACT_ATOMS: atom_id res chain seq x y z
N LEU A 1 -18.07 27.02 14.63
CA LEU A 1 -16.88 26.57 13.87
C LEU A 1 -15.90 25.80 14.75
N THR A 2 -15.43 26.36 15.87
CA THR A 2 -14.50 25.68 16.78
C THR A 2 -15.03 24.33 17.31
N ASN A 3 -16.25 24.28 17.83
CA ASN A 3 -16.87 23.02 18.30
C ASN A 3 -17.03 21.97 17.19
N PHE A 4 -17.15 22.41 15.93
CA PHE A 4 -17.25 21.53 14.76
C PHE A 4 -15.88 20.95 14.38
N LEU A 5 -14.82 21.73 14.50
CA LEU A 5 -13.45 21.25 14.30
C LEU A 5 -13.01 20.32 15.44
N LEU A 6 -13.39 20.64 16.68
CA LEU A 6 -13.10 19.82 17.86
C LEU A 6 -13.84 18.48 17.86
N SER A 7 -14.90 18.31 17.07
CA SER A 7 -15.55 17.01 16.89
C SER A 7 -14.80 16.08 15.92
N GLY A 8 -13.62 16.47 15.43
CA GLY A 8 -12.77 15.69 14.55
C GLY A 8 -13.06 15.88 13.06
N ILE A 9 -13.92 16.83 12.68
CA ILE A 9 -14.20 17.15 11.28
C ILE A 9 -13.19 18.22 10.81
N CYS A 10 -12.65 18.05 9.60
CA CYS A 10 -11.75 19.02 8.99
C CYS A 10 -12.52 20.05 8.14
N VAL A 11 -11.93 21.24 7.95
CA VAL A 11 -12.48 22.28 7.08
C VAL A 11 -11.43 22.70 6.07
N LEU A 12 -11.77 22.66 4.77
CA LEU A 12 -10.93 23.19 3.69
C LEU A 12 -11.26 24.67 3.46
N LEU A 13 -10.23 25.50 3.35
CA LEU A 13 -10.35 26.93 3.07
C LEU A 13 -10.10 27.20 1.59
N GLU A 14 -11.16 27.55 0.90
CA GLU A 14 -11.11 28.00 -0.49
C GLU A 14 -10.61 29.45 -0.57
N LEU A 15 -9.62 29.69 -1.42
CA LEU A 15 -9.31 31.03 -1.90
C LEU A 15 -10.47 31.46 -2.80
N GLY A 16 -11.20 32.51 -2.40
CA GLY A 16 -12.27 33.10 -3.21
C GLY A 16 -11.74 33.60 -4.57
N ASN A 17 -12.63 34.17 -5.40
CA ASN A 17 -12.31 34.63 -6.76
C ASN A 17 -10.93 35.30 -6.84
N LEU A 18 -9.97 34.54 -7.35
CA LEU A 18 -8.65 35.06 -7.67
C LEU A 18 -8.85 36.16 -8.72
N PRO A 19 -8.12 37.28 -8.64
CA PRO A 19 -8.15 38.28 -9.70
C PRO A 19 -7.79 37.60 -11.03
N ASN A 20 -8.39 38.04 -12.14
CA ASN A 20 -8.20 37.43 -13.47
C ASN A 20 -6.72 37.37 -13.92
N GLU A 21 -5.85 38.12 -13.25
CA GLU A 21 -4.39 38.18 -13.44
C GLU A 21 -3.66 37.00 -12.77
N CYS A 22 -4.31 36.30 -11.83
CA CYS A 22 -3.83 35.10 -11.17
C CYS A 22 -4.31 33.86 -11.95
N THR A 23 -3.83 33.70 -13.19
CA THR A 23 -4.03 32.45 -13.92
C THR A 23 -3.09 31.39 -13.32
N ILE A 24 -3.64 30.50 -12.51
CA ILE A 24 -2.92 29.29 -12.13
C ILE A 24 -2.96 28.38 -13.34
N ASN A 25 -1.85 28.31 -14.08
CA ASN A 25 -1.72 27.44 -15.22
C ASN A 25 -1.55 25.99 -14.72
N ILE A 26 -2.67 25.31 -14.45
CA ILE A 26 -2.67 23.90 -14.04
C ILE A 26 -2.22 23.00 -15.22
N ASN A 27 -2.32 23.50 -16.45
CA ASN A 27 -2.07 22.75 -17.68
C ASN A 27 -0.63 22.80 -18.18
N GLU A 28 0.33 23.29 -17.40
CA GLU A 28 1.67 23.49 -17.97
C GLU A 28 2.45 22.19 -18.23
N TYR A 29 1.96 21.02 -17.79
CA TYR A 29 2.48 19.71 -18.22
C TYR A 29 1.44 18.59 -18.05
N GLY A 30 0.85 18.12 -19.15
CA GLY A 30 0.07 16.87 -19.21
C GLY A 30 -1.07 16.94 -20.23
N ASP A 31 -1.04 16.05 -21.22
CA ASP A 31 -2.02 15.96 -22.31
C ASP A 31 -3.46 16.01 -21.82
N GLU A 32 -4.23 16.87 -22.48
CA GLU A 32 -5.66 17.07 -22.28
C GLU A 32 -6.41 15.80 -22.68
N ASN A 33 -6.58 14.81 -21.79
CA ASN A 33 -7.58 13.75 -22.02
C ASN A 33 -8.00 12.89 -20.82
N SER A 34 -7.53 13.12 -19.59
CA SER A 34 -8.03 12.33 -18.46
C SER A 34 -8.13 13.15 -17.20
N LEU A 35 -9.34 13.64 -16.93
CA LEU A 35 -9.97 13.78 -15.60
C LEU A 35 -11.27 14.59 -15.75
N ASN A 36 -12.17 14.12 -16.61
CA ASN A 36 -13.57 14.49 -16.47
C ASN A 36 -14.12 13.73 -15.26
N THR A 37 -14.15 14.40 -14.11
CA THR A 37 -14.99 14.00 -12.97
C THR A 37 -16.37 14.61 -13.17
N SER A 38 -17.25 13.92 -13.89
CA SER A 38 -18.68 14.25 -13.85
C SER A 38 -19.58 13.08 -14.30
N ASP A 39 -19.76 12.07 -13.44
CA ASP A 39 -21.01 11.30 -13.42
C ASP A 39 -21.83 11.79 -12.23
N ILE A 40 -22.53 12.91 -12.42
CA ILE A 40 -23.67 13.29 -11.60
C ILE A 40 -24.87 13.28 -12.56
N ASP A 41 -25.69 12.23 -12.41
CA ASP A 41 -27.00 12.13 -13.04
C ASP A 41 -27.86 13.35 -12.67
N MET A 42 -28.09 14.23 -13.65
CA MET A 42 -29.05 15.33 -13.56
C MET A 42 -30.08 15.18 -14.68
N SER A 43 -31.01 14.26 -14.47
CA SER A 43 -32.29 14.26 -15.17
C SER A 43 -33.22 15.29 -14.52
N SER A 44 -33.12 16.56 -14.92
CA SER A 44 -34.30 17.43 -15.03
C SER A 44 -33.98 18.73 -15.76
N SER A 45 -34.80 18.97 -16.78
CA SER A 45 -34.80 20.09 -17.70
C SER A 45 -35.03 21.45 -17.02
N SER A 46 -34.17 22.43 -17.27
CA SER A 46 -34.61 23.81 -17.50
C SER A 46 -33.62 24.58 -18.37
N THR A 47 -34.16 25.20 -19.41
CA THR A 47 -33.48 25.90 -20.48
C THR A 47 -33.06 27.31 -20.06
N ALA A 48 -31.77 27.53 -19.83
CA ALA A 48 -31.13 28.83 -19.91
C ALA A 48 -29.65 28.64 -20.28
N THR A 49 -29.26 29.02 -21.50
CA THR A 49 -27.87 29.02 -21.97
C THR A 49 -27.04 30.06 -21.21
N PRO A 50 -26.04 29.67 -20.40
CA PRO A 50 -25.09 30.61 -19.85
C PRO A 50 -24.12 31.05 -20.97
N THR A 51 -23.73 32.32 -20.97
CA THR A 51 -22.68 32.83 -21.86
C THR A 51 -21.37 32.09 -21.62
N ALA A 52 -20.56 31.86 -22.67
CA ALA A 52 -19.31 31.09 -22.61
C ALA A 52 -18.30 31.59 -21.55
N ALA A 53 -18.38 32.86 -21.14
CA ALA A 53 -17.58 33.43 -20.05
C ALA A 53 -18.00 32.93 -18.65
N ALA A 54 -19.26 32.54 -18.45
CA ALA A 54 -19.75 31.99 -17.19
C ALA A 54 -19.47 30.48 -17.04
N ALA A 55 -19.34 29.75 -18.15
CA ALA A 55 -18.99 28.33 -18.13
C ALA A 55 -17.50 28.09 -17.80
N ALA A 56 -16.60 28.99 -18.22
CA ALA A 56 -15.17 28.91 -17.90
C ALA A 56 -14.83 29.31 -16.44
N ALA A 57 -15.77 29.97 -15.74
CA ALA A 57 -15.65 30.28 -14.31
C ALA A 57 -16.10 29.10 -13.41
N ALA A 58 -16.69 28.06 -13.99
CA ALA A 58 -17.09 26.87 -13.26
C ALA A 58 -15.89 25.92 -13.11
N ASN A 59 -15.35 25.88 -11.88
CA ASN A 59 -14.73 24.70 -11.25
C ASN A 59 -13.21 24.69 -11.00
N ASN A 60 -12.49 25.81 -11.14
CA ASN A 60 -11.13 25.91 -10.57
C ASN A 60 -11.18 26.47 -9.15
N ARG A 61 -11.79 25.73 -8.22
CA ARG A 61 -11.80 26.05 -6.79
C ARG A 61 -10.42 25.71 -6.21
N LEU A 62 -9.74 26.70 -5.64
CA LEU A 62 -8.41 26.52 -5.06
C LEU A 62 -8.49 26.44 -3.53
N PHE A 63 -8.14 25.30 -2.96
CA PHE A 63 -8.20 25.09 -1.51
C PHE A 63 -6.86 25.35 -0.83
N SER A 64 -6.59 26.60 -0.42
CA SER A 64 -5.29 27.02 0.13
C SER A 64 -4.82 26.34 1.42
N HIS A 65 -5.75 26.07 2.32
CA HIS A 65 -5.45 25.65 3.68
C HIS A 65 -6.48 24.64 4.16
N MET A 66 -6.11 23.86 5.17
CA MET A 66 -6.98 22.93 5.85
C MET A 66 -6.89 23.16 7.35
N ILE A 67 -8.01 23.36 8.02
CA ILE A 67 -8.06 23.46 9.47
C ILE A 67 -8.46 22.08 10.03
N ILE A 68 -7.63 21.54 10.93
CA ILE A 68 -7.84 20.25 11.60
C ILE A 68 -7.58 20.39 13.10
N SER A 69 -8.40 19.72 13.91
CA SER A 69 -8.13 19.50 15.32
C SER A 69 -7.22 18.28 15.52
N HIS A 70 -6.08 18.46 16.18
CA HIS A 70 -5.20 17.40 16.66
C HIS A 70 -5.19 17.45 18.19
N ASN A 71 -5.68 16.41 18.87
CA ASN A 71 -5.73 16.36 20.34
C ASN A 71 -6.33 17.61 21.02
N GLN A 72 -7.45 18.11 20.47
CA GLN A 72 -8.15 19.32 20.92
C GLN A 72 -7.43 20.65 20.61
N GLU A 73 -6.31 20.61 19.90
CA GLU A 73 -5.62 21.80 19.41
C GLU A 73 -5.93 22.02 17.93
N LEU A 74 -6.28 23.26 17.57
CA LEU A 74 -6.59 23.61 16.18
C LEU A 74 -5.31 23.98 15.43
N MET A 75 -5.04 23.26 14.35
CA MET A 75 -3.92 23.50 13.45
C MET A 75 -4.42 23.94 12.08
N ILE A 76 -3.71 24.90 11.48
CA ILE A 76 -3.92 25.35 10.10
C ILE A 76 -2.79 24.77 9.25
N HIS A 77 -3.13 23.86 8.36
CA HIS A 77 -2.22 23.24 7.41
C HIS A 77 -2.24 24.04 6.12
N ALA A 78 -1.08 24.51 5.66
CA ALA A 78 -0.94 25.01 4.30
C ALA A 78 -0.87 23.80 3.35
N LEU A 79 -1.76 23.73 2.37
CA LEU A 79 -1.69 22.67 1.36
C LEU A 79 -0.78 23.13 0.22
N ALA A 80 -0.15 22.18 -0.48
CA ALA A 80 0.65 22.51 -1.66
C ALA A 80 -0.27 22.80 -2.86
N PHE A 81 0.04 23.85 -3.62
CA PHE A 81 -0.60 24.16 -4.90
C PHE A 81 0.42 24.17 -6.03
N GLY A 82 0.01 23.67 -7.19
CA GLY A 82 0.82 23.62 -8.41
C GLY A 82 1.20 22.19 -8.80
N SER A 83 1.42 21.98 -10.10
CA SER A 83 1.87 20.71 -10.73
C SER A 83 3.26 20.23 -10.30
N ASN A 84 3.89 20.96 -9.38
CA ASN A 84 5.23 20.71 -8.84
C ASN A 84 5.19 20.00 -7.48
N ASN A 85 4.04 19.45 -7.07
CA ASN A 85 4.04 18.52 -5.94
C ASN A 85 4.74 17.23 -6.40
N PRO A 86 5.93 16.88 -5.86
CA PRO A 86 6.60 15.64 -6.24
C PRO A 86 5.72 14.42 -5.97
N MET A 87 4.73 14.50 -5.08
CA MET A 87 3.75 13.42 -4.87
C MET A 87 2.64 13.31 -5.91
N SER A 88 2.31 14.36 -6.68
CA SER A 88 1.24 14.27 -7.70
C SER A 88 1.73 13.68 -9.02
N LYS A 89 3.04 13.52 -9.19
CA LYS A 89 3.67 12.81 -10.33
C LYS A 89 4.06 11.36 -10.00
N ILE A 90 3.75 10.86 -8.80
CA ILE A 90 4.12 9.50 -8.37
C ILE A 90 2.87 8.61 -8.33
N GLY A 91 2.47 8.14 -9.52
CA GLY A 91 2.26 6.69 -9.68
C GLY A 91 3.64 6.06 -9.90
N PRO A 92 3.90 4.81 -9.49
CA PRO A 92 5.28 4.30 -9.44
C PRO A 92 5.88 4.09 -10.84
N CYS A 93 6.73 5.00 -11.30
CA CYS A 93 7.89 4.62 -12.12
C CYS A 93 9.00 4.21 -11.15
N TYR A 94 9.25 2.90 -11.02
CA TYR A 94 10.40 2.40 -10.29
C TYR A 94 11.67 2.72 -11.12
N ILE A 95 12.36 3.81 -10.77
CA ILE A 95 13.74 3.99 -11.23
C ILE A 95 14.62 3.11 -10.33
N VAL A 96 14.85 1.88 -10.77
CA VAL A 96 15.93 1.03 -10.25
C VAL A 96 17.25 1.61 -10.75
N ASN A 97 17.81 2.57 -10.01
CA ASN A 97 19.19 2.97 -10.20
C ASN A 97 20.09 2.00 -9.44
N ASP A 98 20.29 0.81 -9.99
CA ASP A 98 21.43 -0.02 -9.63
C ASP A 98 22.37 -0.08 -10.84
N GLU A 99 23.56 0.49 -10.70
CA GLU A 99 24.59 0.64 -11.74
C GLU A 99 25.16 -0.70 -12.27
N LYS A 100 24.50 -1.84 -12.00
CA LYS A 100 24.99 -3.18 -12.36
C LYS A 100 24.10 -3.97 -13.30
N ASP A 101 22.81 -3.66 -13.39
CA ASP A 101 21.90 -4.36 -14.30
C ASP A 101 21.28 -3.34 -15.25
N ASN A 102 21.98 -3.06 -16.36
CA ASN A 102 21.49 -2.21 -17.45
C ASN A 102 20.33 -2.92 -18.15
N ILE A 103 19.15 -2.92 -17.54
CA ILE A 103 17.89 -3.18 -18.23
C ILE A 103 17.52 -1.86 -18.89
N SER A 104 17.44 -1.83 -20.23
CA SER A 104 17.01 -0.64 -20.95
C SER A 104 15.58 -0.31 -20.54
N ILE A 105 15.22 0.98 -20.52
CA ILE A 105 13.83 1.43 -20.29
C ILE A 105 12.88 0.73 -21.27
N ASN A 106 13.33 0.49 -22.50
CA ASN A 106 12.56 -0.23 -23.52
C ASN A 106 12.40 -1.73 -23.19
N ASP A 107 13.40 -2.35 -22.56
CA ASP A 107 13.31 -3.75 -22.14
C ASP A 107 12.37 -3.89 -20.93
N LEU A 108 12.24 -2.83 -20.11
CA LEU A 108 11.33 -2.79 -18.97
C LEU A 108 9.87 -2.55 -19.41
N GLU A 109 9.66 -1.71 -20.43
CA GLU A 109 8.35 -1.46 -21.05
C GLU A 109 7.83 -2.74 -21.74
N GLU A 110 8.69 -3.46 -22.48
CA GLU A 110 8.36 -4.76 -23.07
C GLU A 110 8.08 -5.83 -22.00
N LEU A 111 8.78 -5.80 -20.85
CA LEU A 111 8.51 -6.68 -19.71
C LEU A 111 7.19 -6.36 -19.01
N MET A 112 6.76 -5.10 -19.02
CA MET A 112 5.50 -4.65 -18.42
C MET A 112 4.31 -4.95 -19.33
N ASP A 113 4.49 -4.83 -20.65
CA ASP A 113 3.47 -5.22 -21.64
C ASP A 113 3.22 -6.74 -21.67
N GLU A 114 4.19 -7.56 -21.23
CA GLU A 114 4.06 -9.01 -21.08
C GLU A 114 3.38 -9.44 -19.77
N ILE A 115 3.29 -8.55 -18.79
CA ILE A 115 2.58 -8.84 -17.54
C ILE A 115 1.12 -8.47 -17.76
N ASP A 116 0.28 -9.49 -18.00
CA ASP A 116 -1.17 -9.34 -17.87
C ASP A 116 -1.46 -8.76 -16.47
N ASP A 117 -1.83 -7.48 -16.39
CA ASP A 117 -2.16 -6.77 -15.15
C ASP A 117 -3.20 -7.56 -14.32
N ASP A 118 -4.14 -8.20 -15.03
CA ASP A 118 -5.17 -9.08 -14.48
C ASP A 118 -4.64 -10.38 -13.85
N MET A 119 -3.44 -10.82 -14.25
CA MET A 119 -2.77 -12.01 -13.70
C MET A 119 -1.88 -11.64 -12.51
N LEU A 120 -1.20 -10.49 -12.58
CA LEU A 120 -0.36 -10.00 -11.48
C LEU A 120 -1.21 -9.65 -10.26
N GLU A 121 -2.32 -8.94 -10.43
CA GLU A 121 -3.18 -8.53 -9.31
C GLU A 121 -3.77 -9.74 -8.55
N LYS A 122 -4.07 -10.84 -9.25
CA LYS A 122 -4.62 -12.07 -8.64
C LYS A 122 -3.57 -12.91 -7.93
N ASP A 123 -2.31 -12.81 -8.34
CA ASP A 123 -1.22 -13.59 -7.75
C ASP A 123 -0.53 -12.85 -6.59
N LEU A 124 -0.78 -11.56 -6.37
CA LEU A 124 -0.24 -10.84 -5.21
C LEU A 124 -0.90 -11.26 -3.89
N ARG A 125 -0.08 -11.46 -2.85
CA ARG A 125 -0.55 -11.76 -1.49
C ARG A 125 -0.95 -10.50 -0.72
N VAL A 126 -1.81 -9.66 -1.30
CA VAL A 126 -2.19 -8.35 -0.73
C VAL A 126 -2.67 -8.47 0.73
N GLU A 127 -3.54 -9.43 1.04
CA GLU A 127 -4.04 -9.61 2.42
C GLU A 127 -2.92 -9.98 3.42
N SER A 128 -1.89 -10.69 2.96
CA SER A 128 -0.73 -11.00 3.82
C SER A 128 0.05 -9.74 4.16
N PHE A 129 0.26 -8.84 3.19
CA PHE A 129 0.89 -7.54 3.42
C PHE A 129 0.05 -6.62 4.30
N ILE A 130 -1.25 -6.56 4.07
CA ILE A 130 -2.18 -5.81 4.93
C ILE A 130 -2.07 -6.32 6.38
N ASN A 131 -2.01 -7.63 6.57
CA ASN A 131 -1.86 -8.21 7.90
C ASN A 131 -0.51 -7.82 8.54
N ILE A 132 0.59 -7.82 7.78
CA ILE A 132 1.88 -7.31 8.28
C ILE A 132 1.73 -5.87 8.76
N ILE A 133 1.20 -4.96 7.94
CA ILE A 133 0.99 -3.55 8.28
C ILE A 133 0.17 -3.40 9.57
N ARG A 134 -0.95 -4.15 9.69
CA ARG A 134 -1.79 -4.13 10.89
C ARG A 134 -1.04 -4.61 12.13
N THR A 135 -0.26 -5.69 12.01
CA THR A 135 0.50 -6.25 13.14
C THR A 135 1.74 -5.44 13.53
N THR A 136 2.28 -4.64 12.60
CA THR A 136 3.46 -3.78 12.83
C THR A 136 3.11 -2.30 12.98
N THR A 137 1.82 -1.97 13.15
CA THR A 137 1.39 -0.59 13.36
C THR A 137 2.01 -0.03 14.64
N LEU A 138 2.54 1.18 14.54
CA LEU A 138 3.19 1.85 15.67
C LEU A 138 2.13 2.42 16.62
N TYR A 139 2.40 2.31 17.92
CA TYR A 139 1.59 2.91 18.97
C TYR A 139 2.46 3.84 19.82
N PRO A 140 1.94 5.01 20.25
CA PRO A 140 2.66 5.87 21.17
C PRO A 140 2.81 5.18 22.53
N LEU A 141 3.99 5.32 23.15
CA LEU A 141 4.25 4.86 24.52
C LEU A 141 4.31 6.08 25.45
N ASP A 142 3.54 6.04 26.53
CA ASP A 142 3.53 7.10 27.55
C ASP A 142 4.83 7.15 28.36
N THR A 143 5.52 6.01 28.50
CA THR A 143 6.76 5.89 29.26
C THR A 143 7.78 5.05 28.52
N MET A 144 9.01 5.57 28.42
CA MET A 144 10.11 4.84 27.80
C MET A 144 10.61 3.73 28.73
N PRO A 145 10.62 2.46 28.29
CA PRO A 145 11.20 1.38 29.07
C PRO A 145 12.71 1.59 29.25
N SER A 146 13.20 1.42 30.48
CA SER A 146 14.62 1.60 30.79
C SER A 146 15.49 0.66 29.95
N GLY A 147 16.47 1.22 29.24
CA GLY A 147 17.47 0.46 28.47
C GLY A 147 16.97 -0.16 27.16
N LYS A 148 15.78 0.21 26.68
CA LYS A 148 15.27 -0.22 25.36
C LYS A 148 14.82 0.96 24.53
N ILE A 149 15.03 0.87 23.23
CA ILE A 149 14.56 1.87 22.25
C ILE A 149 13.37 1.25 21.48
N PRO A 150 12.12 1.69 21.72
CA PRO A 150 10.93 1.06 21.14
C PRO A 150 10.93 1.00 19.60
N ILE A 151 11.56 1.97 18.94
CA ILE A 151 11.69 1.96 17.49
C ILE A 151 12.57 0.81 16.99
N GLU A 152 13.63 0.47 17.73
CA GLU A 152 14.49 -0.68 17.38
C GLU A 152 13.75 -2.00 17.56
N ASP A 153 12.95 -2.13 18.62
CA ASP A 153 12.11 -3.31 18.82
C ASP A 153 11.05 -3.44 17.71
N SER A 154 10.50 -2.31 17.24
CA SER A 154 9.56 -2.27 16.11
C SER A 154 10.24 -2.67 14.79
N LEU A 155 11.47 -2.21 14.56
CA LEU A 155 12.27 -2.61 13.40
C LEU A 155 12.60 -4.11 13.41
N ARG A 156 12.97 -4.66 14.57
CA ARG A 156 13.21 -6.11 14.73
C ARG A 156 11.95 -6.95 14.55
N LEU A 157 10.79 -6.42 14.92
CA LEU A 157 9.51 -7.05 14.64
C LEU A 157 9.27 -7.10 13.13
N LEU A 158 9.40 -5.95 12.45
CA LEU A 158 9.22 -5.85 11.01
C LEU A 158 10.19 -6.76 10.25
N GLU A 159 11.47 -6.78 10.62
CA GLU A 159 12.49 -7.66 10.04
C GLU A 159 12.08 -9.13 10.13
N ARG A 160 11.53 -9.57 11.26
CA ARG A 160 11.06 -10.95 11.41
C ARG A 160 9.89 -11.25 10.48
N HIS A 161 8.91 -10.34 10.40
CA HIS A 161 7.75 -10.49 9.54
C HIS A 161 8.10 -10.49 8.05
N THR A 162 9.16 -9.80 7.64
CA THR A 162 9.59 -9.73 6.23
C THR A 162 10.64 -10.77 5.84
N ARG A 163 11.28 -11.45 6.80
CA ARG A 163 12.36 -12.43 6.55
C ARG A 163 11.97 -13.56 5.60
N ARG A 164 10.71 -13.98 5.62
CA ARG A 164 10.17 -15.00 4.70
C ARG A 164 8.75 -14.62 4.33
N CYS A 165 8.63 -13.55 3.54
CA CYS A 165 7.37 -13.00 3.06
C CYS A 165 7.31 -13.14 1.51
N PRO A 166 6.84 -14.28 0.99
CA PRO A 166 6.63 -14.44 -0.45
C PRO A 166 5.61 -13.40 -0.93
N VAL A 167 5.96 -12.69 -2.00
CA VAL A 167 5.14 -11.60 -2.54
C VAL A 167 3.99 -12.19 -3.33
N LEU A 168 4.29 -13.23 -4.11
CA LEU A 168 3.33 -13.89 -4.96
C LEU A 168 2.82 -15.20 -4.34
N ILE A 169 1.59 -15.56 -4.67
CA ILE A 169 0.96 -16.83 -4.28
C ILE A 169 1.76 -18.01 -4.86
N ASN A 170 2.28 -17.85 -6.08
CA ASN A 170 3.02 -18.88 -6.81
C ASN A 170 4.49 -19.09 -6.35
N GLU A 171 5.01 -18.29 -5.42
CA GLU A 171 6.38 -18.43 -4.88
C GLU A 171 6.45 -19.35 -3.66
N THR A 172 5.31 -19.76 -3.12
CA THR A 172 5.26 -20.51 -1.86
C THR A 172 4.15 -21.55 -1.82
N ILE A 173 4.44 -22.76 -1.35
CA ILE A 173 3.41 -23.77 -1.05
C ILE A 173 2.97 -23.62 0.41
N LEU A 174 3.94 -23.43 1.33
CA LEU A 174 3.70 -23.45 2.77
C LEU A 174 2.67 -22.40 3.21
N PHE A 175 2.68 -21.21 2.62
CA PHE A 175 1.74 -20.15 2.97
C PHE A 175 0.36 -20.32 2.31
N ASN A 176 0.25 -21.21 1.32
CA ASN A 176 -1.00 -21.58 0.66
C ASN A 176 -1.67 -22.79 1.34
N MET A 177 -0.97 -23.49 2.23
CA MET A 177 -1.52 -24.63 2.96
C MET A 177 -2.68 -24.21 3.86
N PRO A 178 -3.77 -25.00 3.96
CA PRO A 178 -4.84 -24.73 4.91
C PRO A 178 -4.40 -25.01 6.35
N ALA A 179 -5.29 -24.70 7.29
CA ALA A 179 -5.13 -25.12 8.69
C ALA A 179 -5.04 -26.66 8.78
N PRO A 180 -4.21 -27.21 9.67
CA PRO A 180 -3.46 -26.52 10.74
C PRO A 180 -2.09 -25.94 10.30
N ILE A 181 -1.65 -26.16 9.07
CA ILE A 181 -0.27 -25.84 8.63
C ILE A 181 -0.02 -24.33 8.53
N ASN A 182 -1.01 -23.56 8.07
CA ASN A 182 -0.88 -22.09 8.03
C ASN A 182 -0.65 -21.45 9.41
N GLN A 183 -0.96 -22.12 10.52
CA GLN A 183 -0.68 -21.56 11.85
C GLN A 183 0.83 -21.44 12.09
N LEU A 184 1.63 -22.35 11.53
CA LEU A 184 3.09 -22.32 11.63
C LEU A 184 3.68 -21.02 11.11
N THR A 185 3.14 -20.49 10.01
CA THR A 185 3.68 -19.27 9.40
C THR A 185 3.46 -18.04 10.28
N SER A 186 2.42 -18.04 11.12
CA SER A 186 2.20 -16.98 12.12
C SER A 186 3.01 -17.18 13.40
N LEU A 187 3.19 -18.43 13.85
CA LEU A 187 3.88 -18.74 15.09
C LEU A 187 5.38 -18.54 14.97
N ILE A 188 5.99 -18.93 13.85
CA ILE A 188 7.45 -18.86 13.63
C ILE A 188 7.99 -17.42 13.63
N LEU A 189 7.12 -16.42 13.47
CA LEU A 189 7.47 -14.99 13.46
C LEU A 189 7.54 -14.39 14.88
N ARG A 190 6.96 -15.08 15.88
CA ARG A 190 6.95 -14.61 17.27
C ARG A 190 8.35 -14.67 17.89
N GLU A 191 8.60 -13.78 18.85
CA GLU A 191 9.91 -13.70 19.53
C GLU A 191 10.14 -14.88 20.47
N LYS A 192 9.05 -15.32 21.11
CA LYS A 192 9.01 -16.40 22.07
C LYS A 192 7.77 -17.22 21.79
N LEU A 193 7.93 -18.54 21.83
CA LEU A 193 6.83 -19.49 21.73
C LEU A 193 6.46 -19.96 23.12
N SER A 194 5.16 -19.96 23.42
CA SER A 194 4.64 -20.61 24.63
C SER A 194 4.57 -22.13 24.44
N ASP A 195 4.42 -22.89 25.54
CA ASP A 195 4.25 -24.36 25.46
C ASP A 195 3.03 -24.76 24.62
N ASP A 196 1.95 -23.96 24.67
CA ASP A 196 0.76 -24.14 23.83
C ASP A 196 1.08 -23.89 22.34
N ASP A 197 1.86 -22.86 22.03
CA ASP A 197 2.31 -22.59 20.66
C ASP A 197 3.20 -23.72 20.12
N ILE A 198 4.08 -24.28 20.96
CA ILE A 198 4.90 -25.45 20.61
C ILE A 198 3.98 -26.65 20.32
N GLY A 199 2.94 -26.87 21.12
CA GLY A 199 1.93 -27.90 20.89
C GLY A 199 1.27 -27.76 19.51
N LYS A 200 0.86 -26.55 19.13
CA LYS A 200 0.31 -26.25 17.79
C LYS A 200 1.32 -26.52 16.68
N CYS A 201 2.58 -26.14 16.87
CA CYS A 201 3.63 -26.42 15.90
C CYS A 201 3.83 -27.92 15.68
N VAL A 202 3.86 -28.71 16.76
CA VAL A 202 3.98 -30.17 16.69
C VAL A 202 2.76 -30.79 15.99
N LEU A 203 1.55 -30.30 16.26
CA LEU A 203 0.33 -30.77 15.58
C LEU A 203 0.38 -30.49 14.08
N ALA A 204 0.82 -29.31 13.67
CA ALA A 204 0.97 -28.97 12.26
C ALA A 204 2.02 -29.86 11.55
N LEU A 205 3.16 -30.14 12.19
CA LEU A 205 4.17 -31.06 11.65
C LEU A 205 3.66 -32.49 11.53
N LYS A 206 2.92 -33.00 12.52
CA LYS A 206 2.27 -34.32 12.44
C LYS A 206 1.23 -34.38 11.33
N HIS A 207 0.57 -33.26 11.04
CA HIS A 207 -0.37 -33.18 9.92
C HIS A 207 0.37 -33.29 8.58
N ILE A 208 1.51 -32.60 8.42
CA ILE A 208 2.35 -32.72 7.21
C ILE A 208 2.83 -34.16 7.02
N ASP A 209 3.35 -34.81 8.07
CA ASP A 209 3.79 -36.22 8.02
C ASP A 209 2.63 -37.17 7.62
N LYS A 210 1.41 -36.90 8.12
CA LYS A 210 0.23 -37.66 7.70
C LYS A 210 -0.12 -37.45 6.24
N MET A 211 -0.09 -36.19 5.76
CA MET A 211 -0.35 -35.87 4.35
C MET A 211 0.66 -36.56 3.42
N GLU A 212 1.94 -36.57 3.79
CA GLU A 212 2.99 -37.25 3.05
C GLU A 212 2.74 -38.77 2.97
N LYS A 213 2.42 -39.41 4.11
CA LYS A 213 2.13 -40.86 4.16
C LYS A 213 0.91 -41.26 3.35
N ASN A 214 -0.09 -40.40 3.29
CA ASN A 214 -1.32 -40.64 2.55
C ASN A 214 -1.20 -40.29 1.06
N GLY A 215 -0.15 -39.57 0.66
CA GLY A 215 -0.03 -39.02 -0.69
C GLY A 215 -1.05 -37.92 -0.98
N ASP A 216 -1.43 -37.15 0.03
CA ASP A 216 -2.40 -36.05 -0.12
C ASP A 216 -1.84 -34.96 -1.05
N VAL A 217 -2.70 -34.38 -1.89
CA VAL A 217 -2.30 -33.36 -2.87
C VAL A 217 -1.97 -32.04 -2.16
N LEU A 218 -0.83 -31.44 -2.51
CA LEU A 218 -0.44 -30.12 -2.02
C LEU A 218 -1.07 -29.01 -2.90
N PRO A 219 -1.41 -27.84 -2.33
CA PRO A 219 -1.86 -26.66 -3.07
C PRO A 219 -0.67 -26.03 -3.81
N VAL A 220 -0.22 -26.71 -4.87
CA VAL A 220 0.84 -26.23 -5.75
C VAL A 220 0.19 -25.32 -6.80
N PRO A 221 0.56 -24.03 -6.86
CA PRO A 221 0.11 -23.12 -7.90
C PRO A 221 0.46 -23.64 -9.31
N ASN A 222 -0.41 -23.39 -10.30
CA ASN A 222 -0.24 -23.94 -11.65
C ASN A 222 1.07 -23.51 -12.33
N ASN A 223 1.59 -22.33 -11.97
CA ASN A 223 2.84 -21.77 -12.49
C ASN A 223 3.99 -21.85 -11.47
N PHE A 224 3.94 -22.79 -10.51
CA PHE A 224 4.98 -22.92 -9.50
C PHE A 224 6.32 -23.31 -10.14
N GLN A 225 7.22 -22.34 -10.29
CA GLN A 225 8.57 -22.61 -10.77
C GLN A 225 9.39 -23.24 -9.64
N TYR A 226 9.81 -24.49 -9.82
CA TYR A 226 10.77 -25.14 -8.92
C TYR A 226 12.13 -24.44 -9.03
N THR A 227 12.34 -23.36 -8.28
CA THR A 227 13.68 -22.79 -8.08
C THR A 227 14.41 -23.60 -7.01
N THR A 228 14.69 -24.87 -7.30
CA THR A 228 15.52 -25.70 -6.42
C THR A 228 16.98 -25.28 -6.58
N LYS A 229 17.36 -24.11 -6.02
CA LYS A 229 18.78 -23.85 -5.73
C LYS A 229 19.13 -24.71 -4.52
N ILE A 230 19.51 -25.96 -4.77
CA ILE A 230 20.16 -26.80 -3.75
C ILE A 230 21.47 -26.09 -3.41
N ILE A 231 21.46 -25.31 -2.32
CA ILE A 231 22.69 -24.83 -1.71
C ILE A 231 23.32 -26.06 -1.05
N THR A 232 24.04 -26.85 -1.83
CA THR A 232 25.00 -27.81 -1.29
C THR A 232 26.01 -27.02 -0.46
N ALA A 233 25.90 -27.11 0.87
CA ALA A 233 26.93 -26.62 1.76
C ALA A 233 28.24 -27.32 1.38
N LYS A 234 29.23 -26.54 0.91
CA LYS A 234 30.58 -27.04 0.72
C LYS A 234 31.13 -27.35 2.11
N ALA A 235 31.23 -28.63 2.45
CA ALA A 235 31.92 -29.08 3.66
C ALA A 235 33.36 -28.54 3.62
N LYS A 236 33.79 -27.94 4.73
CA LYS A 236 35.13 -27.37 4.92
C LYS A 236 35.96 -28.34 5.74
#